data_AF-A0A3M8D7L4-F1
#
_entry.id   AF-A0A3M8D7L4-F1
#
_cell.length_a   1.000
_cell.length_b   1.000
_cell.length_c   1.000
_cell.angle_alpha   90.00
_cell.angle_beta   90.00
_cell.angle_gamma   90.00
#
_symmetry.space_group_name_H-M   'P 1'
#
loop_
_entity.id
_entity.type
_entity.pdbx_description
1 polymer ?
#
loop_
_entity_poly.entity_id
_entity_poly.type
_entity_poly.pdbx_seq_one_letter_code
_entity_poly.pdbx_strand_id
1 'polypeptide(L)'
;MILAEVESEQSACSHERNVKISCFPLRDERDQVSGWASIIRDFTEEKQAQELLLRTEKLSVVRELAAGIAHEIRNPLTSVKGFLQLLKSQALENGIYYDIMLSEMDRIDLILGEMLMLAKPQIAHF
;
A
#
# COMPACT_ATOMS: atom_id res chain seq x y z
N MET A 1 -1.46 32.42 19.53
CA MET A 1 -1.61 31.56 18.35
C MET A 1 -2.70 30.55 18.66
N ILE A 2 -3.91 30.74 18.16
CA ILE A 2 -4.97 29.73 18.27
C ILE A 2 -4.88 28.95 16.96
N LEU A 3 -4.32 27.74 17.01
CA LEU A 3 -4.42 26.78 15.91
C LEU A 3 -5.81 26.17 15.99
N ALA A 4 -6.77 26.74 15.27
CA ALA A 4 -8.05 26.10 15.04
C ALA A 4 -7.97 25.38 13.69
N GLU A 5 -7.87 24.07 13.71
CA GLU A 5 -8.19 23.23 12.54
C GLU A 5 -9.72 23.27 12.41
N VAL A 6 -10.22 24.12 11.52
CA VAL A 6 -11.63 24.12 11.17
C VAL A 6 -11.79 23.10 10.04
N GLU A 7 -12.13 21.87 10.39
CA GLU A 7 -12.70 20.90 9.44
C GLU A 7 -14.12 21.37 9.14
N SER A 8 -14.32 22.09 8.03
CA SER A 8 -15.65 22.62 7.68
C SER A 8 -16.52 21.60 6.96
N GLU A 9 -17.78 21.59 7.42
CA GLU A 9 -18.98 20.84 7.04
C GLU A 9 -19.23 20.57 5.54
N GLN A 10 -19.84 19.40 5.32
CA GLN A 10 -20.46 18.94 4.07
C GLN A 10 -21.55 19.91 3.60
N SER A 11 -21.33 20.57 2.46
CA SER A 11 -22.40 21.25 1.72
C SER A 11 -22.18 21.13 0.22
N ALA A 12 -22.95 20.22 -0.38
CA ALA A 12 -23.42 20.02 -1.76
C ALA A 12 -22.81 20.78 -2.98
N CYS A 13 -21.53 21.17 -3.01
CA CYS A 13 -20.88 21.75 -4.21
C CYS A 13 -19.56 21.03 -4.55
N SER A 14 -19.36 20.74 -5.84
CA SER A 14 -18.64 19.55 -6.35
C SER A 14 -17.11 19.49 -6.21
N HIS A 15 -16.45 20.34 -5.42
CA HIS A 15 -15.00 20.26 -5.22
C HIS A 15 -14.64 20.53 -3.77
N GLU A 16 -14.33 19.46 -3.02
CA GLU A 16 -13.79 19.53 -1.67
C GLU A 16 -12.41 20.19 -1.70
N ARG A 17 -12.23 21.27 -0.92
CA ARG A 17 -10.98 22.02 -0.82
C ARG A 17 -10.48 21.98 0.62
N ASN A 18 -9.25 21.53 0.79
CA ASN A 18 -8.58 21.54 2.07
C ASN A 18 -7.94 22.91 2.27
N VAL A 19 -8.47 23.67 3.23
CA VAL A 19 -7.96 25.00 3.55
C VAL A 19 -7.40 25.03 4.96
N LYS A 20 -6.25 25.66 5.12
CA LYS A 20 -5.67 25.97 6.43
C LYS A 20 -5.93 27.44 6.72
N ILE A 21 -6.59 27.70 7.85
CA ILE A 21 -6.93 29.05 8.28
C ILE A 21 -6.06 29.39 9.49
N SER A 22 -5.38 30.53 9.44
CA SER A 22 -4.62 31.07 10.56
C SER A 22 -5.15 32.46 10.91
N CYS A 23 -5.67 32.60 12.13
CA CYS A 23 -6.28 33.84 12.61
C CYS A 23 -5.42 34.50 13.70
N PHE A 24 -5.26 35.82 13.62
CA PHE A 24 -4.50 36.62 14.56
C PHE A 24 -5.29 37.88 14.93
N PRO A 25 -5.42 38.21 16.22
CA PRO A 25 -6.06 39.46 16.62
C PRO A 25 -5.15 40.64 16.27
N LEU A 26 -5.73 41.68 15.67
CA LEU A 26 -5.11 42.97 15.51
C LEU A 26 -5.38 43.79 16.77
N ARG A 27 -4.32 44.38 17.31
CA ARG A 27 -4.38 45.17 18.54
C ARG A 27 -4.00 46.61 18.25
N ASP A 28 -4.70 47.55 18.88
CA ASP A 28 -4.36 48.97 18.81
C ASP A 28 -3.18 49.32 19.74
N GLU A 29 -2.77 50.60 19.74
CA GLU A 29 -1.72 51.12 20.62
C GLU A 29 -2.05 51.00 22.12
N ARG A 30 -3.31 50.69 22.47
CA ARG A 30 -3.80 50.50 23.84
C ARG A 30 -3.97 49.02 24.20
N ASP A 31 -3.41 48.12 23.39
CA ASP A 31 -3.51 46.65 23.51
C ASP A 31 -4.95 46.10 23.43
N GLN A 32 -5.89 46.90 22.91
CA GLN A 32 -7.28 46.48 22.71
C GLN A 32 -7.43 45.83 21.34
N VAL A 33 -8.23 44.75 21.26
CA VAL A 33 -8.49 44.06 20.00
C VAL A 33 -9.30 44.99 19.09
N SER A 34 -8.63 45.52 18.07
CA SER A 34 -9.21 46.41 17.05
C SER A 34 -9.78 45.63 15.87
N GLY A 35 -9.38 44.37 15.69
CA GLY A 35 -9.89 43.51 14.64
C GLY A 35 -9.27 42.12 14.63
N TRP A 36 -9.54 41.38 13.57
CA TRP A 36 -8.97 40.05 13.31
C TRP A 36 -8.41 40.01 11.90
N ALA A 37 -7.19 39.52 11.77
CA ALA A 37 -6.59 39.17 10.49
C ALA A 37 -6.64 37.66 10.33
N SER A 38 -7.05 37.18 9.16
CA SER A 38 -7.08 35.76 8.82
C SER A 38 -6.31 35.52 7.54
N ILE A 39 -5.48 34.49 7.53
CA ILE A 39 -4.81 33.97 6.35
C ILE A 39 -5.47 32.63 6.01
N ILE A 40 -6.00 32.53 4.79
CA ILE A 40 -6.60 31.31 4.27
C ILE A 40 -5.67 30.80 3.17
N ARG A 41 -5.19 29.56 3.32
CA ARG A 41 -4.35 28.89 2.31
C ARG A 41 -5.05 27.61 1.86
N ASP A 42 -5.30 27.48 0.57
CA ASP A 42 -5.61 26.18 -0.04
C ASP A 42 -4.34 25.33 -0.04
N PHE A 43 -4.41 24.11 0.51
CA PHE A 43 -3.31 23.13 0.51
C PHE A 43 -3.76 21.77 -0.03
N THR A 44 -4.83 21.77 -0.85
CA THR A 44 -5.45 20.55 -1.36
C THR A 44 -4.47 19.71 -2.17
N GLU A 45 -3.69 20.33 -3.05
CA GLU A 45 -2.75 19.63 -3.92
C GLU A 45 -1.60 19.01 -3.11
N GLU A 46 -1.06 19.73 -2.13
CA GLU A 46 0.00 19.24 -1.25
C GLU A 46 -0.49 18.08 -0.38
N LYS A 47 -1.71 18.18 0.16
CA LYS A 47 -2.32 17.09 0.95
C LYS A 47 -2.53 15.86 0.08
N GLN A 48 -3.10 16.00 -1.12
CA GLN A 48 -3.30 14.89 -2.04
C GLN A 48 -1.97 14.24 -2.45
N ALA A 49 -0.95 15.04 -2.75
CA ALA A 49 0.38 14.52 -3.05
C ALA A 49 0.98 13.75 -1.86
N GLN A 50 0.87 14.29 -0.64
CA GLN A 50 1.35 13.63 0.57
C GLN A 50 0.60 12.31 0.85
N GLU A 51 -0.71 12.27 0.65
CA GLU A 51 -1.52 11.05 0.80
C GLU A 51 -1.17 10.00 -0.25
N LEU A 52 -0.96 10.41 -1.51
CA LEU A 52 -0.52 9.51 -2.58
C LEU A 52 0.87 8.93 -2.31
N LEU A 53 1.80 9.76 -1.82
CA LEU A 53 3.14 9.31 -1.42
C LEU A 53 3.05 8.29 -0.29
N LEU A 54 2.32 8.62 0.79
CA LEU A 54 2.14 7.73 1.93
C LEU A 54 1.48 6.40 1.52
N ARG A 55 0.49 6.45 0.63
CA ARG A 55 -0.16 5.24 0.09
C ARG A 55 0.83 4.39 -0.70
N THR A 56 1.68 5.01 -1.50
CA THR A 56 2.70 4.33 -2.30
C THR A 56 3.77 3.67 -1.42
N GLU A 57 4.23 4.35 -0.38
CA GLU A 57 5.17 3.79 0.60
C GLU A 57 4.58 2.57 1.31
N LYS A 58 3.35 2.68 1.83
CA LYS A 58 2.64 1.57 2.47
C LYS A 58 2.52 0.37 1.54
N LEU A 59 2.14 0.61 0.28
CA LEU A 59 2.08 -0.45 -0.73
C LEU A 59 3.46 -1.06 -0.98
N SER A 60 4.54 -0.27 -0.95
CA SER A 60 5.90 -0.78 -1.13
C SER A 60 6.30 -1.78 -0.05
N VAL A 61 5.98 -1.48 1.21
CA VAL A 61 6.23 -2.41 2.33
C VAL A 61 5.45 -3.72 2.14
N VAL A 62 4.17 -3.63 1.74
CA VAL A 62 3.36 -4.83 1.46
C VAL A 62 3.98 -5.67 0.33
N ARG A 63 4.53 -5.04 -0.71
CA ARG A 63 5.20 -5.74 -1.81
C ARG A 63 6.45 -6.49 -1.35
N GLU A 64 7.29 -5.85 -0.54
CA GLU A 64 8.49 -6.47 0.01
C GLU A 64 8.16 -7.67 0.89
N LEU A 65 7.13 -7.54 1.74
CA LEU A 65 6.63 -8.64 2.56
C LEU A 65 6.09 -9.78 1.70
N ALA A 66 5.30 -9.49 0.66
CA ALA A 66 4.80 -10.50 -0.26
C ALA A 66 5.93 -11.24 -0.98
N ALA A 67 6.98 -10.52 -1.41
CA ALA A 67 8.19 -11.11 -1.97
C ALA A 67 8.90 -12.05 -0.99
N GLY A 68 9.09 -11.61 0.26
CA GLY A 68 9.67 -12.42 1.32
C GLY A 68 8.88 -13.71 1.57
N ILE A 69 7.55 -13.59 1.75
CA ILE A 69 6.66 -14.73 1.98
C ILE A 69 6.72 -15.72 0.82
N ALA A 70 6.68 -15.25 -0.43
CA ALA A 70 6.75 -16.14 -1.59
C ALA A 70 8.09 -16.89 -1.66
N HIS A 71 9.20 -16.23 -1.34
CA HIS A 71 10.51 -16.87 -1.24
C HIS A 71 10.54 -17.92 -0.13
N GLU A 72 9.98 -17.62 1.03
CA GLU A 72 9.93 -18.56 2.15
C GLU A 72 9.03 -19.76 1.90
N ILE A 73 7.94 -19.62 1.13
CA ILE A 73 7.07 -20.75 0.72
C ILE A 73 7.75 -21.59 -0.36
N ARG A 74 8.45 -20.97 -1.30
CA ARG A 74 9.14 -21.69 -2.39
C ARG A 74 10.21 -22.65 -1.84
N ASN A 75 10.88 -22.30 -0.75
CA ASN A 75 11.94 -23.12 -0.16
C ASN A 75 11.47 -24.53 0.30
N PRO A 76 10.48 -24.68 1.18
CA PRO A 76 9.95 -25.98 1.56
C PRO A 76 9.28 -26.68 0.37
N LEU A 77 8.58 -25.95 -0.52
CA LEU A 77 7.94 -26.53 -1.69
C LEU A 77 8.95 -27.21 -2.63
N THR A 78 10.09 -26.55 -2.87
CA THR A 78 11.19 -27.09 -3.68
C THR A 78 11.73 -28.39 -3.07
N SER A 79 11.89 -28.43 -1.75
CA SER A 79 12.37 -29.62 -1.05
C SER A 79 11.36 -30.77 -1.15
N VAL A 80 10.08 -30.51 -0.94
CA VAL A 80 8.99 -31.49 -1.06
C VAL A 80 8.91 -32.04 -2.49
N LYS A 81 8.95 -31.16 -3.50
CA LYS A 81 8.97 -31.53 -4.92
C LYS A 81 10.16 -32.44 -5.25
N GLY A 82 11.35 -32.12 -4.74
CA GLY A 82 12.54 -32.94 -4.90
C GLY A 82 12.37 -34.34 -4.31
N PHE A 83 11.84 -34.45 -3.08
CA PHE A 83 11.55 -35.76 -2.48
C PHE A 83 10.49 -36.54 -3.26
N LEU A 84 9.44 -35.89 -3.74
CA LEU A 84 8.41 -36.54 -4.58
C LEU A 84 9.00 -37.08 -5.88
N GLN A 85 9.91 -36.36 -6.52
CA GLN A 85 10.62 -36.82 -7.71
C GLN A 85 11.49 -38.05 -7.42
N LEU A 86 12.21 -38.06 -6.30
CA LEU A 86 13.01 -39.21 -5.87
C LEU A 86 12.13 -40.43 -5.59
N LEU A 87 11.03 -40.26 -4.84
CA LEU A 87 10.10 -41.34 -4.54
C LEU A 87 9.44 -41.90 -5.80
N LYS A 88 9.04 -41.03 -6.73
CA LYS A 88 8.50 -41.44 -8.03
C LYS A 88 9.50 -42.29 -8.82
N SER A 89 10.79 -41.93 -8.78
CA SER A 89 11.83 -42.68 -9.49
C SER A 89 12.10 -44.08 -8.94
N GLN A 90 11.71 -44.34 -7.68
CA GLN A 90 11.90 -45.62 -6.99
C GLN A 90 10.61 -46.46 -6.90
N ALA A 91 9.46 -45.89 -7.24
CA ALA A 91 8.17 -46.55 -7.11
C ALA A 91 7.88 -47.45 -8.33
N LEU A 92 7.60 -48.74 -8.06
CA LEU A 92 7.20 -49.73 -9.08
C LEU A 92 5.70 -49.68 -9.42
N GLU A 93 4.88 -49.09 -8.53
CA GLU A 93 3.44 -48.88 -8.69
C GLU A 93 3.08 -47.45 -8.22
N ASN A 94 1.84 -47.00 -8.44
CA ASN A 94 1.32 -45.71 -7.92
C ASN A 94 1.88 -44.42 -8.57
N GLY A 95 2.47 -44.49 -9.76
CA GLY A 95 2.98 -43.34 -10.52
C GLY A 95 2.00 -42.17 -10.69
N ILE A 96 0.70 -42.48 -10.86
CA ILE A 96 -0.38 -41.49 -11.01
C ILE A 96 -0.47 -40.55 -9.79
N TYR A 97 -0.31 -41.06 -8.57
CA TYR A 97 -0.40 -40.21 -7.38
C TYR A 97 0.77 -39.23 -7.30
N TYR A 98 1.96 -39.66 -7.70
CA TYR A 98 3.12 -38.78 -7.78
C TYR A 98 2.97 -37.72 -8.87
N ASP A 99 2.39 -38.07 -10.02
CA ASP A 99 2.09 -37.10 -11.08
C ASP A 99 1.10 -36.03 -10.63
N ILE A 100 0.03 -36.42 -9.93
CA ILE A 100 -0.93 -35.47 -9.36
C ILE A 100 -0.22 -34.55 -8.35
N MET A 101 0.52 -35.12 -7.40
CA MET A 101 1.23 -34.32 -6.39
C MET A 101 2.23 -33.34 -7.01
N LEU A 102 3.01 -33.78 -8.01
CA LEU A 102 3.95 -32.91 -8.72
C LEU A 102 3.21 -31.79 -9.48
N SER A 103 2.08 -32.10 -10.12
CA SER A 103 1.27 -31.09 -10.82
C SER A 103 0.70 -30.04 -9.87
N GLU A 104 0.32 -30.42 -8.64
CA GLU A 104 -0.11 -29.44 -7.62
C GLU A 104 1.06 -28.60 -7.10
N MET A 105 2.28 -29.16 -6.97
CA MET A 105 3.47 -28.35 -6.66
C MET A 105 3.71 -27.28 -7.73
N ASP A 106 3.63 -27.67 -9.02
CA ASP A 106 3.79 -26.75 -10.15
C ASP A 106 2.70 -25.66 -10.17
N ARG A 107 1.46 -26.04 -9.81
CA ARG A 107 0.36 -25.09 -9.69
C ARG A 107 0.58 -24.08 -8.56
N ILE A 108 1.10 -24.52 -7.41
CA ILE A 108 1.45 -23.61 -6.31
C ILE A 108 2.56 -22.64 -6.75
N ASP A 109 3.58 -23.12 -7.46
CA ASP A 109 4.64 -22.26 -8.01
C ASP A 109 4.08 -21.19 -8.96
N LEU A 110 3.10 -21.53 -9.79
CA LEU A 110 2.41 -20.57 -10.67
C LEU A 110 1.66 -19.49 -9.87
N ILE A 111 0.86 -19.90 -8.88
CA ILE A 111 0.08 -18.98 -8.03
C ILE A 111 1.01 -18.02 -7.26
N LEU A 112 2.12 -18.54 -6.72
CA LEU A 112 3.14 -17.70 -6.09
C LEU A 112 3.76 -16.70 -7.07
N GLY A 113 3.98 -17.12 -8.33
CA GLY A 113 4.43 -16.22 -9.40
C GLY A 113 3.45 -15.09 -9.69
N GLU A 114 2.15 -15.42 -9.82
CA GLU A 114 1.08 -14.45 -10.08
C GLU A 114 0.91 -13.45 -8.92
N MET A 115 0.96 -13.95 -7.67
CA MET A 115 0.93 -13.10 -6.48
C MET A 115 2.07 -12.07 -6.49
N LEU A 116 3.26 -12.47 -6.91
CA LEU A 116 4.41 -11.57 -7.02
C LEU A 116 4.30 -10.58 -8.18
N MET A 117 3.62 -10.94 -9.27
CA MET A 117 3.35 -9.99 -10.35
C MET A 117 2.40 -8.88 -9.91
N LEU A 118 1.37 -9.20 -9.13
CA LEU A 118 0.48 -8.20 -8.51
C LEU A 118 1.23 -7.32 -7.50
N ALA A 119 2.26 -7.88 -6.87
CA ALA A 119 3.15 -7.19 -5.95
C ALA A 119 4.33 -6.47 -6.64
N LYS A 120 4.43 -6.40 -7.98
CA LYS A 120 5.44 -5.55 -8.64
C LYS A 120 4.82 -4.21 -9.03
N PRO A 121 5.58 -3.09 -8.94
CA PRO A 121 5.09 -1.83 -9.47
C PRO A 121 4.86 -1.98 -10.99
N GLN A 122 3.65 -1.68 -11.46
CA GLN A 122 3.51 -1.23 -12.83
C GLN A 122 4.32 0.05 -12.92
N ILE A 123 5.48 -0.02 -13.58
CA ILE A 123 6.23 1.18 -13.94
C ILE A 123 5.29 1.93 -14.89
N ALA A 124 4.54 2.88 -14.35
CA ALA A 124 3.86 3.88 -15.13
C ALA A 124 4.99 4.72 -15.75
N HIS A 125 5.36 4.37 -16.98
CA HIS A 125 6.10 5.28 -17.84
C HIS A 125 5.21 6.52 -18.02
N PHE A 126 5.63 7.62 -17.38
CA PHE A 126 5.19 8.97 -17.72
C PHE A 126 6.03 9.48 -18.89
#